data_AF-A0A519RVS0-F1
#
_entry.id   AF-A0A519RVS0-F1
#
_cell.length_a   1.000
_cell.length_b   1.000
_cell.length_c   1.000
_cell.angle_alpha   90.00
_cell.angle_beta   90.00
_cell.angle_gamma   90.00
#
_symmetry.space_group_name_H-M   'P 1'
#
loop_
_entity.id
_entity.type
_entity.pdbx_description
1 polymer ?
#
loop_
_entity_poly.entity_id
_entity_poly.type
_entity_poly.pdbx_seq_one_letter_code
_entity_poly.pdbx_strand_id
1 'polypeptide(L)'
;MADAASARPAAQKKTLHAAKRDTERVRALRQDFIEAIQHEDVTRFKFVDETSINLTYTRRYGRAPGGRRADAAVPLHNGPNVTVIAALSAQGVEAVMELDGAVNTAASLFTWSRYSGRACNRVT
;
A
#
# COMPACT_ATOMS: atom_id res chain seq x y z
N MET A 1 35.57 -32.77 16.63
CA MET A 1 34.59 -32.13 17.53
C MET A 1 33.86 -31.09 16.72
N ALA A 2 32.61 -31.36 16.34
CA ALA A 2 31.80 -30.45 15.56
C ALA A 2 31.31 -29.32 16.47
N ASP A 3 31.70 -28.09 16.16
CA ASP A 3 31.09 -26.90 16.74
C ASP A 3 29.81 -26.61 15.95
N ALA A 4 28.68 -27.09 16.47
CA ALA A 4 27.38 -26.76 15.93
C ALA A 4 27.11 -25.29 16.27
N ALA A 5 27.45 -24.40 15.34
CA ALA A 5 27.06 -23.00 15.40
C ALA A 5 25.54 -22.93 15.60
N SER A 6 25.12 -22.67 16.84
CA SER A 6 23.71 -22.51 17.16
C SER A 6 23.14 -21.40 16.27
N ALA A 7 22.14 -21.73 15.46
CA ALA A 7 21.43 -20.76 14.67
C ALA A 7 20.77 -19.78 15.65
N ARG A 8 21.40 -18.61 15.85
CA ARG A 8 20.78 -17.51 16.60
C ARG A 8 19.45 -17.21 15.94
N PRO A 9 18.33 -17.11 16.69
CA PRO A 9 17.05 -16.74 16.10
C PRO A 9 17.23 -15.41 15.36
N ALA A 10 16.99 -15.43 14.05
CA ALA A 10 17.03 -14.23 13.25
C ALA A 10 15.98 -13.26 13.80
N ALA A 11 16.34 -11.98 13.97
CA ALA A 11 15.39 -10.94 14.36
C ALA A 11 14.41 -10.70 13.20
N GLN A 12 13.39 -11.54 13.07
CA GLN A 12 12.32 -11.37 12.09
C GLN A 12 11.30 -10.38 12.63
N LYS A 13 10.91 -9.44 11.76
CA LYS A 13 9.85 -8.48 12.08
C LYS A 13 8.54 -9.25 12.26
N LYS A 14 7.84 -9.03 13.38
CA LYS A 14 6.50 -9.57 13.60
C LYS A 14 5.55 -9.06 12.53
N THR A 15 4.90 -9.98 11.82
CA THR A 15 3.80 -9.66 10.91
C THR A 15 2.54 -9.42 11.73
N LEU A 16 1.91 -8.27 11.54
CA LEU A 16 0.64 -7.91 12.16
C LEU A 16 -0.42 -7.82 11.08
N HIS A 17 -1.62 -8.31 11.38
CA HIS A 17 -2.80 -8.07 10.57
C HIS A 17 -3.99 -7.75 11.49
N ALA A 18 -5.01 -7.11 10.95
CA ALA A 18 -6.18 -6.74 11.72
C ALA A 18 -6.95 -8.00 12.15
N ALA A 19 -7.19 -8.17 13.46
CA ALA A 19 -7.93 -9.31 14.00
C ALA A 19 -9.34 -9.45 13.40
N LYS A 20 -9.97 -8.33 12.98
CA LYS A 20 -11.26 -8.32 12.28
C LYS A 20 -11.27 -9.21 11.02
N ARG A 21 -10.12 -9.35 10.35
CA ARG A 21 -9.92 -10.24 9.19
C ARG A 21 -10.29 -11.69 9.51
N ASP A 22 -10.06 -12.14 10.74
CA ASP A 22 -10.21 -13.54 11.14
C ASP A 22 -11.58 -13.88 11.70
N THR A 23 -12.47 -12.90 11.83
CA THR A 23 -13.86 -13.17 12.19
C THR A 23 -14.51 -14.06 11.14
N GLU A 24 -15.33 -15.03 11.58
CA GLU A 24 -16.01 -15.99 10.70
C GLU A 24 -16.78 -15.28 9.58
N ARG A 25 -17.49 -14.20 9.93
CA ARG A 25 -18.19 -13.34 8.98
C ARG A 25 -17.28 -12.80 7.87
N VAL A 26 -16.11 -12.25 8.22
CA VAL A 26 -15.19 -11.67 7.23
C VAL A 26 -14.53 -12.77 6.39
N ARG A 27 -14.27 -13.94 6.98
CA ARG A 27 -13.77 -15.10 6.24
C ARG A 27 -14.78 -15.59 5.20
N ALA A 28 -16.04 -15.77 5.58
CA ALA A 28 -17.12 -16.15 4.68
C ALA A 28 -17.26 -15.15 3.51
N LEU A 29 -17.37 -13.85 3.82
CA LEU A 29 -17.47 -12.80 2.78
C LEU A 29 -16.30 -12.79 1.80
N ARG A 30 -15.08 -13.07 2.28
CA ARG A 30 -13.89 -13.17 1.39
C ARG A 30 -13.96 -14.41 0.51
N GLN A 31 -14.49 -15.51 1.04
CA GLN A 31 -14.64 -16.75 0.29
C GLN A 31 -15.69 -16.58 -0.81
N ASP A 32 -16.87 -16.04 -0.47
CA ASP A 32 -17.93 -15.71 -1.43
C ASP A 32 -17.42 -14.76 -2.52
N PHE A 33 -16.64 -13.75 -2.14
CA PHE A 33 -16.02 -12.83 -3.11
C PHE A 33 -15.05 -13.56 -4.04
N ILE A 34 -14.19 -14.43 -3.51
CA ILE A 34 -13.24 -15.20 -4.34
C ILE A 34 -14.00 -16.09 -5.31
N GLU A 35 -15.02 -16.81 -4.85
CA GLU A 35 -15.88 -17.67 -5.67
C GLU A 35 -16.55 -16.87 -6.80
N ALA A 36 -17.09 -15.69 -6.48
CA ALA A 36 -17.73 -14.83 -7.47
C ALA A 36 -16.78 -14.35 -8.57
N ILE A 37 -15.51 -14.08 -8.26
CA ILE A 37 -14.55 -13.56 -9.26
C ILE A 37 -13.84 -14.65 -10.07
N GLN A 38 -14.00 -15.96 -9.75
CA GLN A 38 -13.22 -17.02 -10.40
C GLN A 38 -13.45 -17.13 -11.91
N HIS A 39 -14.64 -16.75 -12.37
CA HIS A 39 -15.02 -16.83 -13.79
C HIS A 39 -14.90 -15.51 -14.54
N GLU A 40 -14.43 -14.46 -13.86
CA GLU A 40 -14.28 -13.13 -14.46
C GLU A 40 -12.93 -12.98 -15.17
N ASP A 41 -12.95 -12.22 -16.26
CA ASP A 41 -11.72 -11.84 -16.95
C ASP A 41 -10.98 -10.74 -16.15
N VAL A 42 -10.02 -11.17 -15.35
CA VAL A 42 -9.21 -10.30 -14.47
C VAL A 42 -8.42 -9.24 -15.24
N THR A 43 -8.20 -9.38 -16.55
CA THR A 43 -7.50 -8.37 -17.36
C THR A 43 -8.32 -7.09 -17.52
N ARG A 44 -9.64 -7.18 -17.29
CA ARG A 44 -10.58 -6.06 -17.31
C ARG A 44 -10.69 -5.36 -15.96
N PHE A 45 -10.11 -5.93 -14.91
CA PHE A 45 -10.17 -5.35 -13.57
C PHE A 45 -9.25 -4.14 -13.46
N LYS A 46 -9.77 -3.13 -12.76
CA LYS A 46 -9.08 -1.89 -12.46
C LYS A 46 -9.15 -1.71 -10.95
N PHE A 47 -7.99 -1.81 -10.30
CA PHE A 47 -7.86 -1.68 -8.86
C PHE A 47 -7.54 -0.24 -8.52
N VAL A 48 -8.30 0.37 -7.63
CA VAL A 48 -8.04 1.72 -7.14
C VAL A 48 -7.73 1.64 -5.66
N ASP A 49 -6.61 2.24 -5.26
CA ASP A 49 -6.22 2.33 -3.86
C ASP A 49 -5.65 3.72 -3.54
N GLU A 50 -5.68 4.05 -2.25
CA GLU A 50 -5.21 5.30 -1.69
C GLU A 50 -4.05 5.04 -0.72
N THR A 51 -2.97 5.82 -0.84
CA THR A 51 -1.87 5.79 0.12
C THR A 51 -1.45 7.20 0.55
N SER A 52 -1.45 7.45 1.86
CA SER A 52 -0.87 8.67 2.42
C SER A 52 0.62 8.48 2.70
N ILE A 53 1.42 9.37 2.14
CA ILE A 53 2.88 9.40 2.25
C ILE A 53 3.24 10.55 3.19
N ASN A 54 3.89 10.21 4.30
CA ASN A 54 4.50 11.21 5.16
C ASN A 54 5.93 11.50 4.70
N LEU A 55 6.17 12.73 4.24
CA LEU A 55 7.46 13.15 3.68
C LEU A 55 8.58 13.30 4.72
N THR A 56 8.27 13.15 6.02
CA THR A 56 9.24 13.23 7.11
C THR A 56 9.78 11.89 7.59
N TYR A 57 9.37 10.78 6.96
CA TYR A 57 9.83 9.47 7.40
C TYR A 57 11.34 9.29 7.23
N THR A 58 12.00 8.92 8.33
CA THR A 58 13.37 8.40 8.35
C THR A 58 13.38 6.92 8.74
N ARG A 59 14.53 6.26 8.58
CA ARG A 59 14.71 4.88 9.05
C ARG A 59 14.49 4.82 10.56
N ARG A 60 13.56 3.98 11.01
CA ARG A 60 13.27 3.76 12.43
C ARG A 60 14.45 3.13 13.20
N TYR A 61 15.31 2.37 12.52
CA TYR A 61 16.43 1.67 13.15
C TYR A 61 17.71 1.88 12.33
N GLY A 62 18.82 2.11 13.03
CA GLY A 62 20.18 2.19 12.48
C GLY A 62 21.13 1.24 13.22
N ARG A 63 22.30 0.98 12.64
CA ARG A 63 23.37 0.21 13.29
C ARG A 63 24.67 0.99 13.20
N ALA A 64 25.44 0.99 14.29
CA ALA A 64 26.77 1.54 14.35
C ALA A 64 27.71 0.54 15.06
N PRO A 65 29.03 0.60 14.82
CA PRO A 65 30.02 -0.15 15.59
C PRO A 65 29.90 0.12 17.10
N GLY A 66 30.36 -0.83 17.92
CA GLY A 66 30.37 -0.69 19.38
C GLY A 66 31.09 0.60 19.81
N GLY A 67 30.50 1.32 20.76
CA GLY A 67 31.01 2.60 21.24
C GLY A 67 30.69 3.81 20.35
N ARG A 68 29.96 3.64 19.24
CA ARG A 68 29.52 4.73 18.36
C ARG A 68 28.00 4.87 18.32
N ARG A 69 27.52 6.09 18.13
CA ARG A 69 26.11 6.37 17.85
C ARG A 69 25.83 6.17 16.35
N ALA A 70 24.61 5.76 16.02
CA ALA A 70 24.13 5.75 14.64
C ALA A 70 23.40 7.07 14.40
N ASP A 71 24.05 7.99 13.68
CA ASP A 71 23.51 9.33 13.42
C ASP A 71 22.56 9.31 12.21
N ALA A 72 21.46 10.07 12.32
CA ALA A 72 20.52 10.30 11.23
C ALA A 72 19.92 11.70 11.33
N ALA A 73 19.82 12.40 10.20
CA ALA A 73 19.13 13.67 10.10
C ALA A 73 17.65 13.46 9.76
N VAL A 74 16.77 14.29 10.32
CA VAL A 74 15.34 14.35 9.99
C VAL A 74 14.91 15.80 9.81
N PRO A 75 13.86 16.06 9.02
CA PRO A 75 13.26 17.39 8.96
C PRO A 75 12.85 17.89 10.35
N LEU A 76 13.13 19.16 10.65
CA LEU A 76 12.81 19.78 11.96
C LEU A 76 11.30 19.97 12.16
N HIS A 77 10.54 20.11 11.08
CA HIS A 77 9.09 20.32 11.11
C HIS A 77 8.36 19.14 10.48
N ASN A 78 7.13 18.90 10.95
CA ASN A 78 6.21 17.97 10.30
C ASN A 78 5.86 18.52 8.91
N GLY A 79 6.30 17.84 7.86
CA GLY A 79 5.89 18.12 6.50
C GLY A 79 4.44 17.69 6.25
N PRO A 80 3.79 18.19 5.19
CA PRO A 80 2.43 17.78 4.83
C PRO A 80 2.41 16.28 4.52
N ASN A 81 1.27 15.64 4.83
CA ASN A 81 0.97 14.33 4.27
C ASN A 81 0.47 14.53 2.85
N VAL A 82 1.10 13.83 1.92
CA VAL A 82 0.65 13.78 0.52
C VAL A 82 -0.12 12.49 0.35
N THR A 83 -1.35 12.57 -0.16
CA THR A 83 -2.13 11.38 -0.46
C THR A 83 -2.12 11.11 -1.95
N VAL A 84 -1.78 9.88 -2.31
CA VAL A 84 -1.75 9.41 -3.70
C VAL A 84 -2.88 8.43 -3.89
N ILE A 85 -3.72 8.67 -4.90
CA ILE A 85 -4.71 7.71 -5.39
C ILE A 85 -4.22 7.19 -6.73
N ALA A 86 -4.16 5.87 -6.89
CA ALA A 86 -3.72 5.24 -8.13
C ALA A 86 -4.70 4.18 -8.61
N ALA A 87 -4.88 4.11 -9.93
CA ALA A 87 -5.58 3.03 -10.62
C ALA A 87 -4.56 2.10 -11.29
N LEU A 88 -4.67 0.81 -11.01
CA LEU A 88 -3.81 -0.27 -11.50
C LEU A 88 -4.62 -1.27 -12.32
N SER A 89 -4.05 -1.72 -13.43
CA SER A 89 -4.57 -2.78 -14.27
C SER A 89 -3.49 -3.84 -14.52
N ALA A 90 -3.83 -4.88 -15.29
CA ALA A 90 -2.86 -5.86 -15.76
C ALA A 90 -1.75 -5.23 -16.64
N GLN A 91 -1.97 -4.04 -17.18
CA GLN A 91 -1.00 -3.29 -18.01
C GLN A 91 -0.13 -2.33 -17.18
N GLY A 92 -0.42 -2.15 -15.89
CA GLY A 92 0.33 -1.28 -14.98
C GLY A 92 -0.51 -0.14 -14.41
N VAL A 93 0.16 0.96 -14.02
CA VAL A 93 -0.49 2.15 -13.47
C VAL A 93 -1.12 2.95 -14.61
N GLU A 94 -2.43 3.19 -14.54
CA GLU A 94 -3.18 3.88 -15.61
C GLU A 94 -3.56 5.32 -15.26
N ALA A 95 -3.75 5.60 -13.98
CA ALA A 95 -4.04 6.93 -13.48
C ALA A 95 -3.43 7.12 -12.10
N VAL A 96 -2.88 8.31 -11.86
CA VAL A 96 -2.38 8.74 -10.56
C VAL A 96 -2.91 10.14 -10.29
N MET A 97 -3.33 10.38 -9.06
CA MET A 97 -3.69 11.69 -8.58
C MET A 97 -3.02 11.93 -7.23
N GLU A 98 -2.46 13.12 -7.09
CA GLU A 98 -1.88 13.61 -5.84
C GLU A 98 -2.85 14.59 -5.19
N LEU A 99 -2.97 14.51 -3.88
CA LEU A 99 -3.79 15.40 -3.07
C LEU A 99 -2.98 15.84 -1.84
N ASP A 100 -3.04 17.13 -1.55
CA ASP A 100 -2.58 17.64 -0.27
C ASP A 100 -3.58 17.25 0.83
N GLY A 101 -3.10 16.53 1.85
CA GLY A 101 -3.93 16.14 2.99
C GLY A 101 -4.84 14.94 2.72
N ALA A 102 -5.96 14.87 3.46
CA ALA A 102 -6.85 13.71 3.48
C ALA A 102 -7.79 13.68 2.27
N VAL A 103 -8.09 12.48 1.77
CA VAL A 103 -9.13 12.29 0.75
C VAL A 103 -10.49 12.61 1.33
N ASN A 104 -11.24 13.44 0.60
CA ASN A 104 -12.64 13.72 0.88
C ASN A 104 -13.52 13.20 -0.28
N THR A 105 -14.84 13.17 -0.06
CA THR A 105 -15.81 12.68 -1.05
C THR A 105 -15.68 13.37 -2.41
N ALA A 106 -15.33 14.66 -2.43
CA ALA A 106 -15.15 15.42 -3.67
C ALA A 106 -13.92 14.95 -4.47
N ALA A 107 -12.82 14.63 -3.80
CA ALA A 107 -11.62 14.09 -4.43
C ALA A 107 -11.86 12.68 -5.03
N SER A 108 -12.66 11.85 -4.35
CA SER A 108 -13.07 10.53 -4.88
C SER A 108 -13.90 10.67 -6.17
N LEU A 109 -14.87 11.60 -6.19
CA LEU A 109 -15.72 11.85 -7.36
C LEU A 109 -14.94 12.43 -8.55
N PHE A 110 -13.98 13.33 -8.28
CA PHE A 110 -13.12 13.92 -9.31
C PHE A 110 -12.21 12.87 -9.97
N THR A 111 -11.66 11.95 -9.18
CA THR A 111 -10.87 10.80 -9.68
C THR A 111 -11.71 9.95 -10.65
N TRP A 112 -12.95 9.66 -10.27
CA TRP A 112 -13.87 8.84 -11.06
C TRP A 112 -14.29 9.52 -12.37
N SER A 113 -14.51 10.83 -12.37
CA SER A 113 -14.82 11.60 -13.57
C SER A 113 -13.66 11.63 -14.57
N ARG A 114 -12.41 11.79 -14.08
CA ARG A 114 -11.22 11.77 -14.94
C ARG A 114 -10.85 10.38 -15.47
N TYR A 115 -11.15 9.34 -14.69
CA TYR A 115 -10.92 7.96 -15.09
C TYR A 115 -11.96 7.48 -16.12
N SER A 116 -13.24 7.77 -15.91
CA SER A 116 -14.32 7.41 -16.84
C SER A 116 -14.34 8.23 -18.14
N GLY A 117 -13.78 9.45 -18.13
CA GLY A 117 -13.67 10.32 -19.31
C GLY A 117 -12.63 9.90 -20.36
N ARG A 118 -11.78 8.90 -20.10
CA ARG A 118 -10.80 8.35 -21.07
C ARG A 118 -11.16 6.98 -21.63
N ALA A 119 -12.36 6.47 -21.36
CA ALA A 119 -12.85 5.20 -21.89
C ALA A 119 -13.65 5.33 -23.21
N CYS A 120 -13.57 6.46 -23.91
CA CYS A 120 -14.19 6.61 -25.23
C CYS A 120 -13.26 7.38 -26.17
N ASN A 121 -12.48 6.65 -26.98
CA ASN A 121 -12.28 7.04 -28.37
C ASN A 121 -12.36 5.80 -29.27
N ARG A 122 -13.59 5.65 -29.75
CA ARG A 122 -14.09 5.02 -30.97
C ARG A 122 -13.06 4.82 -32.09
N VAL A 123 -13.05 3.59 -32.60
CA VAL A 123 -12.69 3.22 -33.97
C VAL A 123 -13.54 4.04 -34.95
N THR A 124 -12.87 4.81 -35.81
CA THR A 124 -13.30 5.07 -37.19
C THR A 124 -12.09 4.87 -38.08
#